data_AF-A0A6J0P5L5-F1
#
_entry.id   AF-A0A6J0P5L5-F1
#
_cell.length_a   1.000
_cell.length_b   1.000
_cell.length_c   1.000
_cell.angle_alpha   90.00
_cell.angle_beta   90.00
_cell.angle_gamma   90.00
#
_symmetry.space_group_name_H-M   'P 1'
#
loop_
_entity.id
_entity.type
_entity.pdbx_description
1 polymer ?
#
loop_
_entity_poly.entity_id
_entity_poly.type
_entity_poly.pdbx_seq_one_letter_code
_entity_poly.pdbx_strand_id
1 'polypeptide(L)'
;MEMVPFPLIPKPIEVNYRACTIPYRFPCDNPKIATPTEISWINVFANSIPSFKKRAESDTTVPDAPARAQKFAERYGGILEDWKKDPESHGGPPDGVSLGRARENMLRELGFMDIFKKVKDEENAKAISLFPEVVSLSDAIEDEGERLENLVRGMFAGNIFDLGSAQLAEVFSRDGISFLASSQNLVPRPWVIDDLDSFQANWFKNRWKKAVIFVDNSGADIILGILPFAREMLRRGMQVVLAANDLPAINDVTYTELTEILSQLKDEDGQLIGVDTSKLVIANSGNDLAVIDLSRVSQELADISADADLVIIEGMGRGIETNLYAQFKCDSLKIGMVKHIEVAEFLGGRLYDCVFKYNEVQS
;
A
#
# COMPACT_ATOMS: atom_id res chain seq x y z
N MET A 1 -9.78 -14.36 13.04
CA MET A 1 -8.96 -15.18 12.12
C MET A 1 -7.67 -15.52 12.85
N GLU A 2 -7.16 -16.76 12.78
CA GLU A 2 -5.83 -17.08 13.28
C GLU A 2 -4.79 -16.43 12.37
N MET A 3 -3.85 -15.70 12.97
CA MET A 3 -2.80 -14.99 12.24
C MET A 3 -1.49 -15.75 12.40
N VAL A 4 -0.79 -15.98 11.29
CA VAL A 4 0.48 -16.70 11.23
C VAL A 4 1.52 -15.87 10.50
N PRO A 5 2.82 -16.16 10.66
CA PRO A 5 3.83 -15.43 9.93
C PRO A 5 3.85 -15.76 8.44
N PHE A 6 4.13 -14.75 7.62
CA PHE A 6 4.28 -14.93 6.17
C PHE A 6 5.40 -15.93 5.87
N PRO A 7 5.14 -16.99 5.07
CA PRO A 7 6.01 -18.16 4.98
C PRO A 7 7.39 -17.86 4.37
N LEU A 8 7.51 -16.77 3.61
CA LEU A 8 8.73 -16.39 2.91
C LEU A 8 9.66 -15.52 3.77
N ILE A 9 9.29 -15.19 5.02
CA ILE A 9 10.21 -14.58 5.97
C ILE A 9 11.19 -15.65 6.51
N PRO A 10 12.51 -15.38 6.53
CA PRO A 10 13.50 -16.24 7.17
C PRO A 10 13.21 -16.46 8.65
N LYS A 11 13.32 -17.71 9.12
CA LYS A 11 13.19 -18.07 10.54
C LYS A 11 14.56 -18.02 11.25
N PRO A 12 14.62 -17.71 12.56
CA PRO A 12 13.54 -17.27 13.44
C PRO A 12 13.11 -15.83 13.16
N ILE A 13 11.81 -15.53 13.24
CA ILE A 13 11.24 -14.26 12.77
C ILE A 13 11.57 -13.13 13.74
N GLU A 14 11.64 -13.44 15.03
CA GLU A 14 11.96 -12.54 16.13
C GLU A 14 13.35 -11.88 15.99
N VAL A 15 14.23 -12.49 15.19
CA VAL A 15 15.59 -12.00 14.94
C VAL A 15 15.72 -11.39 13.54
N ASN A 16 15.02 -11.95 12.55
CA ASN A 16 15.23 -11.60 11.14
C ASN A 16 14.23 -10.59 10.59
N TYR A 17 13.16 -10.28 11.34
CA TYR A 17 12.08 -9.44 10.85
C TYR A 17 11.67 -8.37 11.86
N ARG A 18 11.60 -7.14 11.37
CA ARG A 18 10.97 -6.01 12.02
C ARG A 18 10.13 -5.32 10.96
N ALA A 19 8.83 -5.13 11.23
CA ALA A 19 7.91 -4.51 10.28
C ALA A 19 8.30 -3.05 10.01
N CYS A 20 8.34 -2.21 11.05
CA CYS A 20 8.63 -0.79 10.91
C CYS A 20 10.06 -0.52 10.45
N THR A 21 10.19 0.18 9.33
CA THR A 21 11.46 0.57 8.71
C THR A 21 12.16 1.67 9.49
N ILE A 22 11.41 2.68 9.95
CA ILE A 22 11.96 3.88 10.56
C ILE A 22 11.95 3.72 12.09
N PRO A 23 13.11 3.64 12.75
CA PRO A 23 13.15 3.53 14.20
C PRO A 23 12.83 4.90 14.82
N TYR A 24 11.76 4.97 15.60
CA TYR A 24 11.43 6.21 16.33
C TYR A 24 12.25 6.36 17.62
N ARG A 25 12.74 5.23 18.15
CA ARG A 25 13.46 5.15 19.41
C ARG A 25 14.54 4.07 19.38
N PHE A 26 15.63 4.33 20.09
CA PHE A 26 16.70 3.37 20.40
C PHE A 26 16.71 3.02 21.90
N PRO A 27 17.27 1.86 22.29
CA PRO A 27 17.33 1.44 23.70
C PRO A 27 18.09 2.40 24.62
N CYS A 28 18.96 3.26 24.08
CA CYS A 28 19.70 4.26 24.85
C CYS A 28 18.92 5.55 25.14
N ASP A 29 17.77 5.75 24.49
CA ASP A 29 16.95 6.94 24.70
C ASP A 29 16.24 6.91 26.04
N ASN A 30 15.98 8.08 26.63
CA ASN A 30 15.26 8.16 27.90
C ASN A 30 13.81 7.66 27.71
N PRO A 31 13.37 6.57 28.38
CA PRO A 31 12.04 5.99 28.16
C PRO A 31 10.90 6.91 28.61
N LYS A 32 11.17 7.91 29.46
CA LYS A 32 10.14 8.82 29.99
C LYS A 32 9.92 10.07 29.15
N ILE A 33 10.68 10.24 28.06
CA ILE A 33 10.65 11.46 27.24
C ILE A 33 10.50 11.05 25.78
N ALA A 34 9.50 11.58 25.10
CA ALA A 34 9.31 11.33 23.67
C ALA A 34 10.53 11.84 22.87
N THR A 35 11.03 11.02 21.96
CA THR A 35 12.16 11.38 21.09
C THR A 35 11.71 12.41 20.05
N PRO A 36 12.63 13.15 19.41
CA PRO A 36 12.29 14.02 18.29
C PRO A 36 11.58 13.28 17.15
N THR A 37 11.99 12.04 16.86
CA THR A 37 11.39 11.21 15.80
C THR A 37 9.98 10.76 16.18
N GLU A 38 9.74 10.33 17.43
CA GLU A 38 8.39 10.03 17.91
C GLU A 38 7.49 11.26 17.79
N ILE A 39 7.94 12.44 18.23
CA ILE A 39 7.16 13.68 18.15
C ILE A 39 6.85 14.04 16.69
N SER A 40 7.82 13.91 15.79
CA SER A 40 7.63 14.17 14.35
C SER A 40 6.54 13.27 13.77
N TRP A 41 6.62 11.95 13.99
CA TRP A 41 5.63 11.01 13.48
C TRP A 41 4.26 11.16 14.15
N ILE A 42 4.21 11.42 15.47
CA ILE A 42 2.94 11.75 16.14
C ILE A 42 2.30 12.98 15.48
N ASN A 43 3.09 14.00 15.10
CA ASN A 43 2.57 15.18 14.42
C ASN A 43 2.07 14.87 13.00
N VAL A 44 2.72 13.97 12.25
CA VAL A 44 2.21 13.49 10.94
C VAL A 44 0.79 12.94 11.08
N PHE A 45 0.57 12.06 12.06
CA PHE A 45 -0.75 11.48 12.33
C PHE A 45 -1.74 12.50 12.91
N ALA A 46 -1.29 13.46 13.73
CA ALA A 46 -2.15 14.54 14.22
C ALA A 46 -2.63 15.44 13.08
N ASN A 47 -1.76 15.71 12.10
CA ASN A 47 -2.08 16.52 10.93
C ASN A 47 -3.08 15.84 9.99
N SER A 48 -3.28 14.52 10.08
CA SER A 48 -4.32 13.82 9.32
C SER A 48 -5.72 13.93 9.98
N ILE A 49 -5.82 14.34 11.25
CA ILE A 49 -7.11 14.41 11.96
C ILE A 49 -8.18 15.22 11.21
N PRO A 50 -7.89 16.42 10.68
CA PRO A 50 -8.90 17.21 9.99
C PRO A 50 -9.49 16.54 8.75
N SER A 51 -8.67 15.85 7.94
CA SER A 51 -9.14 15.18 6.72
C SER A 51 -10.01 13.96 7.06
N PHE A 52 -9.58 13.13 8.01
CA PHE A 52 -10.34 11.99 8.49
C PHE A 52 -11.65 12.42 9.15
N LYS A 53 -11.61 13.46 9.98
CA LYS A 53 -12.81 14.05 10.59
C LYS A 53 -13.78 14.50 9.51
N LYS A 54 -13.35 15.31 8.53
CA LYS A 54 -14.22 15.80 7.45
C LYS A 54 -14.88 14.66 6.68
N ARG A 55 -14.13 13.59 6.41
CA ARG A 55 -14.64 12.41 5.73
C ARG A 55 -15.68 11.68 6.60
N ALA A 56 -15.38 11.46 7.87
CA ALA A 56 -16.28 10.85 8.84
C ALA A 56 -17.56 11.68 9.06
N GLU A 57 -17.48 13.01 9.14
CA GLU A 57 -18.64 13.91 9.28
C GLU A 57 -19.63 13.77 8.11
N SER A 58 -19.12 13.43 6.93
CA SER A 58 -19.91 13.25 5.70
C SER A 58 -20.43 11.84 5.47
N ASP A 59 -20.10 10.89 6.36
CA ASP A 59 -20.54 9.50 6.23
C ASP A 59 -22.02 9.37 6.62
N THR A 60 -22.88 9.35 5.60
CA THR A 60 -24.33 9.25 5.77
C THR A 60 -24.81 7.88 6.26
N THR A 61 -23.94 6.87 6.31
CA THR A 61 -24.30 5.53 6.82
C THR A 61 -24.28 5.47 8.34
N VAL A 62 -23.64 6.45 9.00
CA VAL A 62 -23.49 6.51 10.45
C VAL A 62 -24.46 7.54 11.05
N PRO A 63 -25.34 7.15 11.99
CA PRO A 63 -26.22 8.10 12.68
C PRO A 63 -25.43 9.10 13.53
N ASP A 64 -25.77 10.39 13.40
CA ASP A 64 -25.08 11.49 14.10
C ASP A 64 -23.56 11.54 13.78
N ALA A 65 -23.22 11.25 12.52
CA ALA A 65 -21.85 11.25 12.01
C ALA A 65 -21.06 12.54 12.38
N PRO A 66 -21.61 13.77 12.28
CA PRO A 66 -20.87 14.96 12.68
C PRO A 66 -20.40 14.96 14.14
N ALA A 67 -21.27 14.59 15.08
CA ALA A 67 -20.90 14.55 16.50
C ALA A 67 -19.92 13.40 16.80
N ARG A 68 -20.06 12.25 16.13
CA ARG A 68 -19.13 11.12 16.27
C ARG A 68 -17.75 11.44 15.70
N ALA A 69 -17.69 12.12 14.56
CA ALA A 69 -16.43 12.55 13.96
C ALA A 69 -15.71 13.60 14.81
N GLN A 70 -16.44 14.51 15.46
CA GLN A 70 -15.88 15.40 16.47
C GLN A 70 -15.26 14.62 17.64
N LYS A 71 -15.97 13.60 18.16
CA LYS A 71 -15.43 12.71 19.20
C LYS A 71 -14.19 11.95 18.75
N PHE A 72 -14.13 11.51 17.49
CA PHE A 72 -12.93 10.89 16.91
C PHE A 72 -11.74 11.84 17.00
N ALA A 73 -11.90 13.07 16.51
CA ALA A 73 -10.82 14.05 16.50
C ALA A 73 -10.31 14.39 17.92
N GLU A 74 -11.22 14.55 18.87
CA GLU A 74 -10.89 14.82 20.27
C GLU A 74 -10.15 13.64 20.92
N ARG A 75 -10.70 12.42 20.80
CA ARG A 75 -10.15 11.24 21.49
C ARG A 75 -8.83 10.78 20.88
N TYR A 76 -8.76 10.71 19.55
CA TYR A 76 -7.54 10.33 18.87
C TYR A 76 -6.44 11.39 19.07
N GLY A 77 -6.77 12.68 18.95
CA GLY A 77 -5.84 13.77 19.28
C GLY A 77 -5.36 13.71 20.73
N GLY A 78 -6.23 13.34 21.67
CA GLY A 78 -5.85 13.10 23.07
C GLY A 78 -4.81 11.99 23.24
N ILE A 79 -5.01 10.84 22.60
CA ILE A 79 -4.04 9.71 22.62
C ILE A 79 -2.68 10.15 22.09
N LEU A 80 -2.65 10.91 20.99
CA LEU A 80 -1.41 11.43 20.41
C LEU A 80 -0.68 12.38 21.36
N GLU A 81 -1.39 13.27 22.06
CA GLU A 81 -0.80 14.16 23.05
C GLU A 81 -0.34 13.43 24.31
N ASP A 82 -0.99 12.33 24.69
CA ASP A 82 -0.53 11.48 25.79
C ASP A 82 0.81 10.81 25.45
N TRP A 83 0.97 10.27 24.23
CA TRP A 83 2.26 9.71 23.79
C TRP A 83 3.40 10.73 23.77
N LYS A 84 3.13 12.00 23.47
CA LYS A 84 4.15 13.06 23.58
C LYS A 84 4.61 13.29 25.02
N LYS A 85 3.71 13.13 26.00
CA LYS A 85 3.99 13.36 27.42
C LYS A 85 4.59 12.14 28.10
N ASP A 86 4.12 10.96 27.73
CA ASP A 86 4.53 9.66 28.27
C ASP A 86 4.55 8.61 27.16
N PRO A 87 5.74 8.30 26.58
CA PRO A 87 5.86 7.33 25.50
C PRO A 87 5.31 5.94 25.86
N GLU A 88 5.35 5.54 27.13
CA GLU A 88 4.88 4.23 27.60
C GLU A 88 3.35 4.16 27.75
N SER A 89 2.65 5.30 27.61
CA SER A 89 1.19 5.34 27.64
C SER A 89 0.58 4.56 26.46
N HIS A 90 -0.68 4.14 26.61
CA HIS A 90 -1.45 3.45 25.57
C HIS A 90 -0.74 2.24 24.91
N GLY A 91 0.18 1.60 25.65
CA GLY A 91 0.95 0.43 25.17
C GLY A 91 2.15 0.77 24.28
N GLY A 92 2.70 1.99 24.39
CA GLY A 92 3.90 2.40 23.65
C GLY A 92 5.21 1.83 24.23
N PRO A 93 6.38 2.34 23.77
CA PRO A 93 6.59 3.47 22.87
C PRO A 93 5.94 3.33 21.48
N PRO A 94 5.44 4.41 20.87
CA PRO A 94 4.72 4.31 19.60
C PRO A 94 5.64 4.00 18.42
N ASP A 95 5.08 3.30 17.43
CA ASP A 95 5.62 3.14 16.08
C ASP A 95 4.52 3.42 15.02
N GLY A 96 4.87 3.31 13.74
CA GLY A 96 3.92 3.56 12.65
C GLY A 96 2.71 2.63 12.68
N VAL A 97 2.87 1.39 13.16
CA VAL A 97 1.79 0.40 13.28
C VAL A 97 0.86 0.80 14.42
N SER A 98 1.40 1.16 15.59
CA SER A 98 0.58 1.55 16.75
C SER A 98 -0.19 2.85 16.51
N LEU A 99 0.42 3.84 15.84
CA LEU A 99 -0.23 5.10 15.47
C LEU A 99 -1.42 4.84 14.53
N GLY A 100 -1.22 4.08 13.46
CA GLY A 100 -2.28 3.68 12.54
C GLY A 100 -3.39 2.89 13.23
N ARG A 101 -3.02 1.92 14.08
CA ARG A 101 -3.97 1.08 14.81
C ARG A 101 -4.84 1.87 15.78
N ALA A 102 -4.28 2.84 16.52
CA ALA A 102 -5.05 3.70 17.40
C ALA A 102 -6.08 4.53 16.61
N ARG A 103 -5.73 5.01 15.42
CA ARG A 103 -6.65 5.73 14.54
C ARG A 103 -7.82 4.86 14.09
N GLU A 104 -7.53 3.68 13.53
CA GLU A 104 -8.56 2.78 12.99
C GLU A 104 -9.48 2.25 14.11
N ASN A 105 -8.93 1.90 15.28
CA ASN A 105 -9.72 1.48 16.43
C ASN A 105 -10.68 2.59 16.88
N MET A 106 -10.23 3.84 16.96
CA MET A 106 -11.08 4.95 17.38
C MET A 106 -12.25 5.20 16.42
N LEU A 107 -12.01 5.12 15.11
CA LEU A 107 -13.08 5.23 14.10
C LEU A 107 -14.10 4.10 14.25
N ARG A 108 -13.63 2.86 14.36
CA ARG A 108 -14.47 1.65 14.47
C ARG A 108 -15.28 1.63 15.78
N GLU A 109 -14.67 1.99 16.91
CA GLU A 109 -15.36 2.12 18.20
C GLU A 109 -16.51 3.15 18.14
N LEU A 110 -16.33 4.21 17.34
CA LEU A 110 -17.35 5.23 17.12
C LEU A 110 -18.37 4.82 16.05
N GLY A 111 -18.28 3.61 15.51
CA GLY A 111 -19.24 3.02 14.56
C GLY A 111 -18.97 3.35 13.10
N PHE A 112 -17.83 3.96 12.78
CA PHE A 112 -17.41 4.15 11.39
C PHE A 112 -16.75 2.88 10.87
N MET A 113 -17.34 2.27 9.84
CA MET A 113 -16.80 1.05 9.23
C MET A 113 -15.91 1.36 8.03
N ASP A 114 -16.32 2.29 7.17
CA ASP A 114 -15.55 2.72 6.01
C ASP A 114 -15.92 4.15 5.59
N ILE A 115 -15.27 5.14 6.19
CA ILE A 115 -15.54 6.55 5.86
C ILE A 115 -15.10 6.90 4.43
N PHE A 116 -14.27 6.08 3.77
CA PHE A 116 -13.78 6.32 2.42
C PHE A 116 -14.57 5.56 1.35
N LYS A 117 -15.57 4.74 1.72
CA LYS A 117 -16.30 3.88 0.77
C LYS A 117 -16.79 4.61 -0.46
N LYS A 118 -17.50 5.73 -0.26
CA LYS A 118 -18.07 6.51 -1.38
C LYS A 118 -17.00 6.98 -2.37
N VAL A 119 -15.88 7.50 -1.87
CA VAL A 119 -14.80 7.97 -2.76
C VAL A 119 -14.09 6.80 -3.43
N LYS A 120 -13.90 5.67 -2.75
CA LYS A 120 -13.36 4.45 -3.36
C LYS A 120 -14.23 4.00 -4.54
N ASP A 121 -15.54 3.95 -4.35
CA ASP A 121 -16.48 3.53 -5.40
C ASP A 121 -16.47 4.49 -6.60
N GLU A 122 -16.43 5.80 -6.37
CA GLU A 122 -16.33 6.82 -7.41
C GLU A 122 -15.03 6.70 -8.22
N GLU A 123 -13.90 6.49 -7.55
CA GLU A 123 -12.60 6.34 -8.22
C GLU A 123 -12.46 4.98 -8.91
N ASN A 124 -13.01 3.91 -8.33
CA ASN A 124 -13.07 2.59 -8.98
C ASN A 124 -13.85 2.67 -10.29
N ALA A 125 -15.03 3.31 -10.29
CA ALA A 125 -15.85 3.44 -11.49
C ALA A 125 -15.13 4.24 -12.60
N LYS A 126 -14.45 5.34 -12.25
CA LYS A 126 -13.63 6.11 -13.19
C LYS A 126 -12.49 5.26 -13.75
N ALA A 127 -11.74 4.58 -12.89
CA ALA A 127 -10.60 3.77 -13.29
C ALA A 127 -11.01 2.58 -14.18
N ILE A 128 -12.12 1.89 -13.85
CA ILE A 128 -12.67 0.81 -14.69
C ILE A 128 -12.95 1.30 -16.11
N SER A 129 -13.50 2.52 -16.26
CA SER A 129 -13.80 3.09 -17.58
C SER A 129 -12.56 3.35 -18.45
N LEU A 130 -11.39 3.54 -17.83
CA LEU A 130 -10.11 3.81 -18.49
C LEU A 130 -9.28 2.54 -18.70
N PHE A 131 -9.64 1.43 -18.06
CA PHE A 131 -8.84 0.20 -18.05
C PHE A 131 -8.50 -0.32 -19.45
N PRO A 132 -9.45 -0.41 -20.42
CA PRO A 132 -9.11 -0.91 -21.75
C PRO A 132 -8.08 -0.04 -22.49
N GLU A 133 -8.21 1.29 -22.40
CA GLU A 133 -7.30 2.25 -23.04
C GLU A 133 -5.89 2.13 -22.46
N VAL A 134 -5.75 2.16 -21.13
CA VAL A 134 -4.45 2.03 -20.45
C VAL A 134 -3.75 0.71 -20.80
N VAL A 135 -4.50 -0.40 -20.84
CA VAL A 135 -3.96 -1.70 -21.23
C VAL A 135 -3.49 -1.68 -22.69
N SER A 136 -4.31 -1.14 -23.61
CA SER A 136 -3.96 -1.06 -25.03
C SER A 136 -2.70 -0.25 -25.31
N LEU A 137 -2.47 0.84 -24.57
CA LEU A 137 -1.27 1.65 -24.69
C LEU A 137 -0.01 0.87 -24.31
N SER A 138 -0.11 0.02 -23.27
CA SER A 138 0.99 -0.86 -22.87
C SER A 138 1.20 -1.99 -23.89
N ASP A 139 0.13 -2.57 -24.41
CA ASP A 139 0.20 -3.64 -25.41
C ASP A 139 0.80 -3.16 -26.75
N ALA A 140 0.65 -1.88 -27.09
CA ALA A 140 1.21 -1.28 -28.30
C ALA A 140 2.73 -1.07 -28.27
N ILE A 141 3.36 -1.13 -27.10
CA ILE A 141 4.83 -1.00 -26.96
C ILE A 141 5.44 -2.34 -27.37
N GLU A 142 6.21 -2.39 -28.47
CA GLU A 142 6.80 -3.64 -28.97
C GLU A 142 7.97 -4.12 -28.12
N ASP A 143 8.86 -3.21 -27.71
CA ASP A 143 10.01 -3.54 -26.87
C ASP A 143 9.57 -3.97 -25.47
N GLU A 144 10.00 -5.16 -25.06
CA GLU A 144 9.60 -5.74 -23.78
C GLU A 144 10.11 -4.93 -22.58
N GLY A 145 11.30 -4.33 -22.70
CA GLY A 145 11.90 -3.52 -21.65
C GLY A 145 11.17 -2.20 -21.45
N GLU A 146 10.88 -1.51 -22.55
CA GLU A 146 10.07 -0.29 -22.55
C GLU A 146 8.64 -0.55 -22.04
N ARG A 147 8.05 -1.69 -22.42
CA ARG A 147 6.73 -2.09 -21.93
C ARG A 147 6.74 -2.30 -20.41
N LEU A 148 7.76 -3.00 -19.89
CA LEU A 148 7.93 -3.16 -18.45
C LEU A 148 8.09 -1.81 -17.74
N GLU A 149 8.95 -0.93 -18.26
CA GLU A 149 9.13 0.41 -17.68
C GLU A 149 7.82 1.20 -17.68
N ASN A 150 7.04 1.15 -18.75
CA ASN A 150 5.73 1.80 -18.83
C ASN A 150 4.76 1.28 -17.76
N LEU A 151 4.71 -0.04 -17.54
CA LEU A 151 3.87 -0.64 -16.50
C LEU A 151 4.33 -0.23 -15.09
N VAL A 152 5.64 -0.21 -14.84
CA VAL A 152 6.21 0.25 -13.56
C VAL A 152 5.89 1.73 -13.30
N ARG A 153 5.99 2.58 -14.32
CA ARG A 153 5.54 3.98 -14.25
C ARG A 153 4.04 4.08 -13.99
N GLY A 154 3.24 3.18 -14.57
CA GLY A 154 1.81 3.06 -14.27
C GLY A 154 1.52 2.78 -12.80
N MET A 155 2.27 1.85 -12.18
CA MET A 155 2.15 1.56 -10.74
C MET A 155 2.47 2.79 -9.89
N PHE A 156 3.55 3.52 -10.19
CA PHE A 156 3.85 4.76 -9.47
C PHE A 156 2.76 5.81 -9.65
N ALA A 157 2.29 6.03 -10.88
CA ALA A 157 1.26 7.02 -11.19
C ALA A 157 -0.07 6.72 -10.49
N GLY A 158 -0.45 5.44 -10.42
CA GLY A 158 -1.62 4.97 -9.69
C GLY A 158 -1.49 5.22 -8.19
N ASN A 159 -0.33 4.89 -7.63
CA ASN A 159 -0.05 5.05 -6.20
C ASN A 159 -0.02 6.52 -5.74
N ILE A 160 0.10 7.52 -6.63
CA ILE A 160 -0.03 8.95 -6.26
C ILE A 160 -1.38 9.21 -5.58
N PHE A 161 -2.45 8.49 -5.96
CA PHE A 161 -3.76 8.68 -5.37
C PHE A 161 -3.85 8.06 -3.97
N ASP A 162 -3.50 8.87 -2.97
CA ASP A 162 -3.51 8.49 -1.55
C ASP A 162 -4.26 9.53 -0.73
N LEU A 163 -5.37 9.11 -0.13
CA LEU A 163 -6.24 9.97 0.68
C LEU A 163 -5.83 10.01 2.16
N GLY A 164 -4.79 9.26 2.54
CA GLY A 164 -4.17 9.26 3.86
C GLY A 164 -3.17 10.39 4.05
N SER A 165 -2.56 10.90 2.97
CA SER A 165 -1.66 12.06 3.01
C SER A 165 -2.43 13.38 2.96
N ALA A 166 -2.27 14.21 4.01
CA ALA A 166 -2.92 15.52 4.12
C ALA A 166 -2.57 16.46 2.95
N GLN A 167 -1.32 16.40 2.44
CA GLN A 167 -0.86 17.26 1.35
C GLN A 167 -1.52 16.88 0.01
N LEU A 168 -1.71 15.59 -0.26
CA LEU A 168 -2.32 15.11 -1.50
C LEU A 168 -3.83 15.37 -1.52
N ALA A 169 -4.51 15.18 -0.39
CA ALA A 169 -5.95 15.42 -0.27
C ALA A 169 -6.37 16.86 -0.69
N GLU A 170 -5.52 17.86 -0.42
CA GLU A 170 -5.78 19.25 -0.84
C GLU A 170 -5.54 19.47 -2.34
N VAL A 171 -4.47 18.92 -2.91
CA VAL A 171 -4.11 19.08 -4.33
C VAL A 171 -5.17 18.42 -5.25
N PHE A 172 -5.62 17.21 -4.90
CA PHE A 172 -6.63 16.50 -5.70
C PHE A 172 -8.00 17.19 -5.73
N SER A 173 -8.33 17.96 -4.69
CA SER A 173 -9.62 18.66 -4.61
C SER A 173 -9.77 19.82 -5.61
N ARG A 174 -8.68 20.25 -6.25
CA ARG A 174 -8.66 21.46 -7.10
C ARG A 174 -8.63 21.17 -8.60
N ASP A 175 -7.81 20.21 -9.06
CA ASP A 175 -7.43 20.19 -10.50
C ASP A 175 -7.65 18.87 -11.26
N GLY A 176 -8.08 17.77 -10.61
CA GLY A 176 -8.43 16.51 -11.28
C GLY A 176 -7.34 15.99 -12.26
N ILE A 177 -6.31 15.33 -11.74
CA ILE A 177 -5.16 14.89 -12.56
C ILE A 177 -5.52 13.61 -13.33
N SER A 178 -5.19 13.57 -14.63
CA SER A 178 -5.32 12.37 -15.47
C SER A 178 -4.21 11.35 -15.15
N PHE A 179 -4.58 10.07 -14.97
CA PHE A 179 -3.62 8.97 -14.75
C PHE A 179 -2.52 8.92 -15.82
N LEU A 180 -2.88 9.07 -17.09
CA LEU A 180 -1.93 9.07 -18.20
C LEU A 180 -0.98 10.29 -18.17
N ALA A 181 -1.45 11.44 -17.69
CA ALA A 181 -0.59 12.59 -17.50
C ALA A 181 0.37 12.38 -16.31
N SER A 182 -0.10 11.77 -15.23
CA SER A 182 0.73 11.44 -14.06
C SER A 182 1.87 10.49 -14.42
N SER A 183 1.62 9.44 -15.21
CA SER A 183 2.65 8.47 -15.60
C SER A 183 3.80 9.07 -16.41
N GLN A 184 3.52 10.15 -17.16
CA GLN A 184 4.52 10.89 -17.94
C GLN A 184 5.27 11.95 -17.12
N ASN A 185 4.70 12.40 -16.00
CA ASN A 185 5.25 13.50 -15.19
C ASN A 185 5.89 13.02 -13.87
N LEU A 186 6.23 11.73 -13.77
CA LEU A 186 7.01 11.21 -12.65
C LEU A 186 8.39 11.86 -12.58
N VAL A 187 8.99 11.86 -11.39
CA VAL A 187 10.38 12.31 -11.23
C VAL A 187 11.31 11.51 -12.15
N PRO A 188 12.29 12.17 -12.81
CA PRO A 188 13.22 11.47 -13.69
C PRO A 188 14.14 10.57 -12.88
N ARG A 189 14.55 9.46 -13.50
CA ARG A 189 15.58 8.56 -12.97
C ARG A 189 16.95 9.28 -12.89
N PRO A 190 17.85 8.90 -11.96
CA PRO A 190 17.66 7.84 -10.97
C PRO A 190 16.66 8.25 -9.89
N TRP A 191 15.81 7.32 -9.51
CA TRP A 191 14.95 7.48 -8.34
C TRP A 191 15.75 7.33 -7.04
N VAL A 192 15.15 7.68 -5.89
CA VAL A 192 15.84 7.58 -4.59
C VAL A 192 16.31 6.15 -4.29
N ILE A 193 15.56 5.14 -4.73
CA ILE A 193 16.01 3.76 -4.85
C ILE A 193 15.58 3.26 -6.22
N ASP A 194 16.52 2.88 -7.07
CA ASP A 194 16.29 2.57 -8.48
C ASP A 194 17.00 1.27 -8.88
N ASP A 195 16.35 0.14 -8.62
CA ASP A 195 16.82 -1.19 -9.01
C ASP A 195 16.11 -1.74 -10.26
N LEU A 196 15.47 -0.87 -11.06
CA LEU A 196 14.65 -1.27 -12.21
C LEU A 196 15.46 -2.06 -13.24
N ASP A 197 16.69 -1.64 -13.54
CA ASP A 197 17.53 -2.31 -14.54
C ASP A 197 17.88 -3.75 -14.11
N SER A 198 18.11 -3.96 -12.81
CA SER A 198 18.40 -5.29 -12.24
C SER A 198 17.17 -6.19 -12.26
N PHE A 199 15.99 -5.63 -11.97
CA PHE A 199 14.72 -6.36 -12.08
C PHE A 199 14.43 -6.72 -13.54
N GLN A 200 14.61 -5.77 -14.46
CA GLN A 200 14.40 -5.96 -15.90
C GLN A 200 15.30 -7.06 -16.47
N ALA A 201 16.57 -7.13 -16.04
CA ALA A 201 17.47 -8.21 -16.44
C ALA A 201 16.98 -9.61 -16.03
N ASN A 202 16.27 -9.75 -14.90
CA ASN A 202 15.64 -11.01 -14.48
C ASN A 202 14.28 -11.24 -15.14
N TRP A 203 13.55 -10.16 -15.42
CA TRP A 203 12.30 -10.18 -16.18
C TRP A 203 12.49 -10.82 -17.56
N PHE A 204 13.52 -10.40 -18.31
CA PHE A 204 13.85 -10.96 -19.63
C PHE A 204 14.19 -12.45 -19.60
N LYS A 205 14.69 -12.96 -18.47
CA LYS A 205 15.01 -14.40 -18.29
C LYS A 205 13.77 -15.24 -17.99
N ASN A 206 12.60 -14.61 -17.79
CA ASN A 206 11.36 -15.25 -17.37
C ASN A 206 11.54 -16.18 -16.15
N ARG A 207 12.29 -15.67 -15.16
CA ARG A 207 12.78 -16.43 -14.00
C ARG A 207 11.65 -16.87 -13.07
N TRP A 208 10.66 -16.00 -12.85
CA TRP A 208 9.60 -16.20 -11.88
C TRP A 208 8.44 -17.03 -12.45
N LYS A 209 7.80 -17.80 -11.57
CA LYS A 209 6.61 -18.61 -11.87
C LYS A 209 5.43 -18.24 -11.00
N LYS A 210 5.65 -17.68 -9.81
CA LYS A 210 4.58 -17.31 -8.89
C LYS A 210 4.92 -16.05 -8.10
N ALA A 211 4.16 -14.99 -8.36
CA ALA A 211 4.24 -13.73 -7.65
C ALA A 211 3.13 -13.58 -6.61
N VAL A 212 3.46 -13.00 -5.46
CA VAL A 212 2.49 -12.49 -4.47
C VAL A 212 2.65 -10.98 -4.41
N ILE A 213 1.58 -10.23 -4.65
CA ILE A 213 1.55 -8.77 -4.67
C ILE A 213 0.66 -8.30 -3.52
N PHE A 214 1.25 -7.61 -2.53
CA PHE A 214 0.50 -6.89 -1.51
C PHE A 214 0.09 -5.55 -2.08
N VAL A 215 -1.21 -5.38 -2.33
CA VAL A 215 -1.77 -4.20 -3.02
C VAL A 215 -2.09 -3.09 -2.04
N ASP A 216 -2.13 -1.85 -2.52
CA ASP A 216 -2.36 -0.64 -1.75
C ASP A 216 -3.76 -0.03 -1.99
N ASN A 217 -3.87 1.01 -2.82
CA ASN A 217 -5.08 1.83 -2.89
C ASN A 217 -6.14 1.29 -3.86
N SER A 218 -7.39 1.71 -3.63
CA SER A 218 -8.47 1.60 -4.62
C SER A 218 -8.28 2.58 -5.78
N GLY A 219 -9.15 2.47 -6.80
CA GLY A 219 -9.18 3.39 -7.94
C GLY A 219 -8.05 3.14 -8.92
N ALA A 220 -7.43 4.21 -9.40
CA ALA A 220 -6.39 4.16 -10.43
C ALA A 220 -5.18 3.31 -10.03
N ASP A 221 -4.90 3.17 -8.72
CA ASP A 221 -3.78 2.38 -8.23
C ASP A 221 -3.94 0.89 -8.56
N ILE A 222 -4.90 0.22 -7.92
CA ILE A 222 -5.20 -1.18 -8.21
C ILE A 222 -5.64 -1.41 -9.65
N ILE A 223 -6.54 -0.57 -10.22
CA ILE A 223 -7.14 -0.84 -11.53
C ILE A 223 -6.22 -0.46 -12.69
N LEU A 224 -5.49 0.66 -12.65
CA LEU A 224 -4.69 1.15 -13.80
C LEU A 224 -3.19 0.95 -13.61
N GLY A 225 -2.71 0.74 -12.38
CA GLY A 225 -1.32 0.41 -12.08
C GLY A 225 -1.09 -1.10 -11.92
N ILE A 226 -1.65 -1.68 -10.86
CA ILE A 226 -1.38 -3.07 -10.49
C ILE A 226 -1.99 -4.08 -11.46
N LEU A 227 -3.27 -3.95 -11.82
CA LEU A 227 -3.93 -4.94 -12.67
C LEU A 227 -3.32 -5.05 -14.08
N PRO A 228 -2.90 -3.97 -14.77
CA PRO A 228 -2.16 -4.08 -16.03
C PRO A 228 -0.80 -4.78 -15.86
N PHE A 229 -0.09 -4.52 -14.77
CA PHE A 229 1.16 -5.20 -14.47
C PHE A 229 0.96 -6.69 -14.16
N ALA A 230 -0.05 -7.03 -13.35
CA ALA A 230 -0.44 -8.41 -13.07
C ALA A 230 -0.91 -9.14 -14.34
N ARG A 231 -1.64 -8.46 -15.23
CA ARG A 231 -2.02 -8.97 -16.55
C ARG A 231 -0.79 -9.31 -17.38
N GLU A 232 0.24 -8.48 -17.37
CA GLU A 232 1.49 -8.78 -18.08
C GLU A 232 2.20 -10.01 -17.51
N MET A 233 2.23 -10.16 -16.18
CA MET A 233 2.77 -11.36 -15.53
C MET A 233 2.02 -12.63 -15.95
N LEU A 234 0.68 -12.58 -16.00
CA LEU A 234 -0.15 -13.70 -16.47
C LEU A 234 0.13 -14.02 -17.94
N ARG A 235 0.24 -12.99 -18.80
CA ARG A 235 0.58 -13.14 -20.23
C ARG A 235 1.92 -13.83 -20.44
N ARG A 236 2.86 -13.66 -19.50
CA ARG A 236 4.18 -14.31 -19.48
C ARG A 236 4.18 -15.71 -18.84
N GLY A 237 3.01 -16.17 -18.39
CA GLY A 237 2.78 -17.51 -17.87
C GLY A 237 2.90 -17.67 -16.35
N MET A 238 3.08 -16.57 -15.61
CA MET A 238 3.18 -16.58 -14.14
C MET A 238 1.83 -16.84 -13.49
N GLN A 239 1.83 -17.40 -12.28
CA GLN A 239 0.73 -17.31 -11.34
C GLN A 239 0.87 -16.02 -10.52
N VAL A 240 -0.24 -15.34 -10.28
CA VAL A 240 -0.27 -14.08 -9.54
C VAL A 240 -1.28 -14.17 -8.41
N VAL A 241 -0.85 -13.85 -7.19
CA VAL A 241 -1.70 -13.70 -6.02
C VAL A 241 -1.76 -12.22 -5.65
N LEU A 242 -2.94 -11.62 -5.59
CA LEU A 242 -3.17 -10.26 -5.10
C LEU A 242 -3.67 -10.34 -3.65
N ALA A 243 -2.85 -9.89 -2.71
CA ALA A 243 -3.13 -9.89 -1.29
C ALA A 243 -3.67 -8.52 -0.85
N ALA A 244 -4.95 -8.45 -0.50
CA ALA A 244 -5.65 -7.22 -0.12
C ALA A 244 -6.08 -7.23 1.35
N ASN A 245 -6.45 -6.07 1.90
CA ASN A 245 -6.88 -5.96 3.30
C ASN A 245 -8.18 -6.74 3.57
N ASP A 246 -8.33 -7.23 4.79
CA ASP A 246 -9.58 -7.79 5.30
C ASP A 246 -10.58 -6.66 5.58
N LEU A 247 -10.12 -5.63 6.29
CA LEU A 247 -10.93 -4.49 6.70
C LEU A 247 -10.47 -3.19 6.03
N PRO A 248 -11.40 -2.24 5.80
CA PRO A 248 -11.05 -0.90 5.33
C PRO A 248 -10.02 -0.23 6.24
N ALA A 249 -9.03 0.37 5.60
CA ALA A 249 -8.07 1.28 6.21
C ALA A 249 -7.78 2.38 5.18
N ILE A 250 -8.14 3.63 5.48
CA ILE A 250 -8.06 4.74 4.52
C ILE A 250 -8.78 4.38 3.20
N ASN A 251 -8.14 4.56 2.05
CA ASN A 251 -8.67 4.25 0.72
C ASN A 251 -8.08 2.96 0.13
N ASP A 252 -7.46 2.12 0.96
CA ASP A 252 -6.94 0.83 0.57
C ASP A 252 -8.05 -0.08 0.03
N VAL A 253 -7.71 -0.87 -0.98
CA VAL A 253 -8.63 -1.87 -1.53
C VAL A 253 -8.73 -3.07 -0.58
N THR A 254 -9.96 -3.49 -0.28
CA THR A 254 -10.20 -4.71 0.50
C THR A 254 -10.32 -5.94 -0.40
N TYR A 255 -10.16 -7.13 0.19
CA TYR A 255 -10.37 -8.42 -0.47
C TYR A 255 -11.73 -8.51 -1.18
N THR A 256 -12.80 -8.10 -0.49
CA THR A 256 -14.16 -8.12 -1.04
C THR A 256 -14.28 -7.16 -2.22
N GLU A 257 -13.80 -5.93 -2.08
CA GLU A 257 -13.86 -4.93 -3.16
C GLU A 257 -13.02 -5.32 -4.38
N LEU A 258 -11.83 -5.88 -4.17
CA LEU A 258 -10.99 -6.35 -5.27
C LEU A 258 -11.65 -7.52 -6.02
N THR A 259 -12.38 -8.38 -5.32
CA THR A 259 -13.17 -9.46 -5.93
C THR A 259 -14.27 -8.90 -6.82
N GLU A 260 -14.97 -7.87 -6.36
CA GLU A 260 -16.01 -7.17 -7.13
C GLU A 260 -15.43 -6.44 -8.34
N ILE A 261 -14.30 -5.75 -8.19
CA ILE A 261 -13.59 -5.05 -9.28
C ILE A 261 -13.19 -6.04 -10.37
N LEU A 262 -12.56 -7.16 -10.01
CA LEU A 262 -12.18 -8.18 -11.00
C LEU A 262 -13.40 -8.80 -11.69
N SER A 263 -14.52 -9.00 -10.98
CA SER A 263 -15.74 -9.48 -11.61
C SER A 263 -16.31 -8.52 -12.64
N GLN A 264 -16.09 -7.21 -12.51
CA GLN A 264 -16.53 -6.21 -13.47
C GLN A 264 -15.60 -6.08 -14.68
N LEU A 265 -14.30 -6.33 -14.48
CA LEU A 265 -13.30 -6.19 -15.53
C LEU A 265 -13.14 -7.44 -16.40
N LYS A 266 -13.48 -8.62 -15.89
CA LYS A 266 -13.42 -9.87 -16.66
C LYS A 266 -14.52 -9.91 -17.72
N ASP A 267 -14.16 -10.40 -18.90
CA ASP A 267 -15.13 -10.73 -19.95
C ASP A 267 -15.84 -12.07 -19.69
N GLU A 268 -16.73 -12.47 -20.60
CA GLU A 268 -17.53 -13.70 -20.50
C GLU A 268 -16.66 -14.97 -20.48
N ASP A 269 -15.45 -14.92 -21.04
CA ASP A 269 -14.47 -16.01 -21.04
C ASP A 269 -13.56 -15.99 -19.80
N GLY A 270 -13.80 -15.06 -18.86
CA GLY A 270 -13.00 -14.90 -17.66
C GLY A 270 -11.63 -14.29 -17.91
N GLN A 271 -11.45 -13.54 -19.00
CA GLN A 271 -10.19 -12.92 -19.37
C GLN A 271 -10.15 -11.43 -19.03
N LEU A 272 -8.94 -10.90 -18.83
CA LEU A 272 -8.68 -9.47 -18.75
C LEU A 272 -8.08 -8.99 -20.07
N ILE A 273 -8.92 -8.42 -20.94
CA ILE A 273 -8.53 -7.92 -22.27
C ILE A 273 -7.70 -8.99 -23.02
N GLY A 274 -8.28 -10.17 -23.23
CA GLY A 274 -7.64 -11.26 -23.98
C GLY A 274 -6.60 -12.09 -23.21
N VAL A 275 -6.39 -11.85 -21.92
CA VAL A 275 -5.47 -12.63 -21.07
C VAL A 275 -6.24 -13.46 -20.06
N ASP A 276 -6.04 -14.78 -20.11
CA ASP A 276 -6.66 -15.73 -19.18
C ASP A 276 -6.29 -15.44 -17.72
N THR A 277 -7.29 -15.45 -16.84
CA THR A 277 -7.12 -15.17 -15.41
C THR A 277 -7.19 -16.41 -14.52
N SER A 278 -7.16 -17.62 -15.09
CA SER A 278 -7.19 -18.86 -14.29
C SER A 278 -6.07 -18.98 -13.26
N LYS A 279 -4.94 -18.29 -13.50
CA LYS A 279 -3.79 -18.21 -12.58
C LYS A 279 -3.73 -16.91 -11.75
N LEU A 280 -4.80 -16.10 -11.78
CA LEU A 280 -4.94 -14.92 -10.93
C LEU A 280 -5.80 -15.27 -9.71
N VAL A 281 -5.24 -15.14 -8.52
CA VAL A 281 -5.93 -15.40 -7.26
C VAL A 281 -5.97 -14.13 -6.42
N ILE A 282 -7.11 -13.82 -5.83
CA ILE A 282 -7.21 -12.80 -4.77
C ILE A 282 -7.13 -13.55 -3.43
N ALA A 283 -6.31 -13.05 -2.51
CA ALA A 283 -6.19 -13.58 -1.15
C ALA A 283 -6.51 -12.50 -0.12
N ASN A 284 -7.23 -12.87 0.92
CA ASN A 284 -7.42 -12.00 2.07
C ASN A 284 -6.15 -12.02 2.93
N SER A 285 -5.49 -10.88 3.10
CA SER A 285 -4.26 -10.81 3.90
C SER A 285 -4.49 -10.91 5.42
N GLY A 286 -5.72 -10.70 5.89
CA GLY A 286 -6.04 -10.54 7.31
C GLY A 286 -5.64 -9.18 7.89
N ASN A 287 -5.11 -8.28 7.07
CA ASN A 287 -4.65 -6.96 7.49
C ASN A 287 -5.80 -5.94 7.54
N ASP A 288 -5.69 -4.99 8.45
CA ASP A 288 -6.71 -3.97 8.71
C ASP A 288 -6.13 -2.56 8.86
N LEU A 289 -4.91 -2.34 8.34
CA LEU A 289 -4.15 -1.10 8.41
C LEU A 289 -3.62 -0.69 7.02
N ALA A 290 -3.17 0.56 6.89
CA ALA A 290 -2.46 1.05 5.68
C ALA A 290 -0.98 0.65 5.63
N VAL A 291 -0.46 0.11 6.74
CA VAL A 291 0.84 -0.56 6.85
C VAL A 291 0.59 -2.06 7.05
N ILE A 292 1.63 -2.90 6.94
CA ILE A 292 1.47 -4.35 7.18
C ILE A 292 2.64 -4.95 7.97
N ASP A 293 2.29 -5.71 9.01
CA ASP A 293 3.20 -6.55 9.78
C ASP A 293 3.12 -7.99 9.25
N LEU A 294 4.09 -8.38 8.43
CA LEU A 294 4.16 -9.69 7.79
C LEU A 294 4.50 -10.83 8.77
N SER A 295 4.78 -10.55 10.04
CA SER A 295 4.80 -11.59 11.08
C SER A 295 3.38 -12.08 11.42
N ARG A 296 2.35 -11.38 10.93
CA ARG A 296 0.93 -11.66 11.18
C ARG A 296 0.12 -11.46 9.90
N VAL A 297 -0.08 -12.51 9.15
CA VAL A 297 -1.00 -12.59 8.01
C VAL A 297 -2.04 -13.68 8.23
N SER A 298 -3.10 -13.69 7.43
CA SER A 298 -4.07 -14.78 7.44
C SER A 298 -3.41 -16.13 7.10
N GLN A 299 -3.97 -17.22 7.65
CA GLN A 299 -3.56 -18.57 7.26
C GLN A 299 -3.77 -18.82 5.76
N GLU A 300 -4.84 -18.29 5.16
CA GLU A 300 -5.14 -18.38 3.73
C GLU A 300 -3.99 -17.80 2.88
N LEU A 301 -3.55 -16.58 3.20
CA LEU A 301 -2.45 -15.93 2.49
C LEU A 301 -1.14 -16.69 2.69
N ALA A 302 -0.89 -17.20 3.90
CA ALA A 302 0.31 -17.97 4.18
C ALA A 302 0.34 -19.26 3.34
N ASP A 303 -0.76 -20.02 3.28
CA ASP A 303 -0.82 -21.28 2.55
C ASP A 303 -0.63 -21.06 1.05
N ILE A 304 -1.31 -20.08 0.46
CA ILE A 304 -1.21 -19.82 -0.98
C ILE A 304 0.13 -19.22 -1.39
N SER A 305 0.89 -18.63 -0.46
CA SER A 305 2.16 -17.96 -0.75
C SER A 305 3.40 -18.82 -0.50
N ALA A 306 3.24 -20.04 0.02
CA ALA A 306 4.35 -20.86 0.51
C ALA A 306 5.42 -21.20 -0.55
N ASP A 307 5.02 -21.28 -1.82
CA ASP A 307 5.81 -21.61 -3.00
C ASP A 307 6.04 -20.41 -3.94
N ALA A 308 5.74 -19.19 -3.51
CA ALA A 308 6.01 -18.02 -4.34
C ALA A 308 7.52 -17.77 -4.48
N ASP A 309 7.93 -17.37 -5.69
CA ASP A 309 9.32 -17.07 -6.03
C ASP A 309 9.57 -15.57 -6.27
N LEU A 310 8.51 -14.75 -6.19
CA LEU A 310 8.58 -13.30 -6.17
C LEU A 310 7.56 -12.70 -5.18
N VAL A 311 8.01 -11.81 -4.31
CA VAL A 311 7.15 -11.02 -3.42
C VAL A 311 7.21 -9.56 -3.80
N ILE A 312 6.06 -8.96 -4.11
CA ILE A 312 5.95 -7.53 -4.42
C ILE A 312 5.14 -6.87 -3.31
N ILE A 313 5.68 -5.81 -2.72
CA ILE A 313 5.00 -5.03 -1.69
C ILE A 313 4.85 -3.61 -2.20
N GLU A 314 3.60 -3.22 -2.41
CA GLU A 314 3.23 -1.98 -3.05
C GLU A 314 2.84 -0.91 -2.01
N GLY A 315 3.15 0.35 -2.32
CA GLY A 315 2.72 1.50 -1.54
C GLY A 315 3.71 1.94 -0.46
N MET A 316 3.58 3.20 -0.04
CA MET A 316 4.43 3.80 1.00
C MET A 316 4.26 3.09 2.34
N GLY A 317 3.02 2.88 2.78
CA GLY A 317 2.74 2.27 4.07
C GLY A 317 3.30 0.86 4.19
N ARG A 318 2.96 -0.02 3.24
CA ARG A 318 3.34 -1.44 3.25
C ARG A 318 4.78 -1.70 2.85
N GLY A 319 5.31 -0.96 1.86
CA GLY A 319 6.61 -1.23 1.24
C GLY A 319 7.75 -0.30 1.63
N ILE A 320 7.47 0.86 2.23
CA ILE A 320 8.47 1.86 2.64
C ILE A 320 8.47 2.06 4.15
N GLU A 321 7.37 2.52 4.75
CA GLU A 321 7.24 2.73 6.20
C GLU A 321 7.30 1.41 6.97
N THR A 322 6.81 0.34 6.33
CA THR A 322 7.06 -1.04 6.72
C THR A 322 7.77 -1.81 5.61
N ASN A 323 8.49 -2.87 5.97
CA ASN A 323 9.03 -3.90 5.08
C ASN A 323 10.12 -3.49 4.06
N LEU A 324 10.54 -2.23 3.97
CA LEU A 324 11.54 -1.78 2.98
C LEU A 324 12.82 -2.64 3.01
N TYR A 325 13.27 -2.99 4.21
CA TYR A 325 14.46 -3.81 4.45
C TYR A 325 14.14 -5.25 4.86
N ALA A 326 12.88 -5.68 4.76
CA ALA A 326 12.51 -7.06 5.04
C ALA A 326 13.19 -8.02 4.07
N GLN A 327 13.86 -9.03 4.62
CA GLN A 327 14.47 -10.12 3.87
C GLN A 327 13.45 -11.22 3.60
N PHE A 328 13.55 -11.83 2.42
CA PHE A 328 12.69 -12.92 1.99
C PHE A 328 13.53 -14.11 1.53
N LYS A 329 12.95 -15.31 1.57
CA LYS A 329 13.55 -16.55 1.04
C LYS A 329 13.57 -16.60 -0.48
N CYS A 330 12.84 -15.69 -1.13
CA CYS A 330 12.73 -15.54 -2.58
C CYS A 330 13.03 -14.10 -2.98
N ASP A 331 13.01 -13.83 -4.28
CA ASP A 331 13.17 -12.47 -4.80
C ASP A 331 12.06 -11.56 -4.26
N SER A 332 12.38 -10.28 -4.06
CA SER A 332 11.39 -9.32 -3.60
C SER A 332 11.57 -7.93 -4.20
N LEU A 333 10.43 -7.30 -4.48
CA LEU A 333 10.33 -5.92 -4.94
C LEU A 333 9.51 -5.13 -3.92
N LYS A 334 10.04 -3.98 -3.48
CA LYS A 334 9.26 -2.97 -2.75
C LYS A 334 9.12 -1.78 -3.68
N ILE A 335 7.88 -1.41 -3.97
CA ILE A 335 7.55 -0.38 -4.95
C ILE A 335 6.54 0.60 -4.36
N GLY A 336 6.81 1.89 -4.42
CA GLY A 336 5.88 2.90 -3.94
C GLY A 336 6.41 4.32 -4.10
N MET A 337 5.51 5.29 -3.97
CA MET A 337 5.88 6.70 -3.99
C MET A 337 6.02 7.29 -2.59
N VAL A 338 6.96 8.23 -2.43
CA VAL A 338 7.22 8.92 -1.17
C VAL A 338 6.23 10.09 -1.00
N LYS A 339 5.28 9.99 -0.06
CA LYS A 339 4.19 10.96 0.14
C LYS A 339 4.25 11.70 1.48
N HIS A 340 5.28 11.43 2.29
CA HIS A 340 5.59 12.12 3.54
C HIS A 340 7.01 12.70 3.46
N ILE A 341 7.16 13.93 3.95
CA ILE A 341 8.47 14.60 3.95
C ILE A 341 9.44 13.89 4.90
N GLU A 342 8.92 13.34 6.00
CA GLU A 342 9.66 12.55 6.98
C GLU A 342 10.25 11.27 6.35
N VAL A 343 9.52 10.65 5.41
CA VAL A 343 10.00 9.50 4.65
C VAL A 343 11.04 9.93 3.62
N ALA A 344 10.84 11.06 2.94
CA ALA A 344 11.83 11.61 2.02
C ALA A 344 13.15 11.92 2.74
N GLU A 345 13.09 12.55 3.92
CA GLU A 345 14.26 12.83 4.76
C GLU A 345 14.96 11.55 5.19
N PHE A 346 14.22 10.53 5.64
CA PHE A 346 14.77 9.24 6.03
C PHE A 346 15.53 8.56 4.87
N LEU A 347 14.98 8.63 3.65
CA LEU A 347 15.59 8.03 2.47
C LEU A 347 16.69 8.90 1.83
N GLY A 348 16.85 10.16 2.27
CA GLY A 348 17.69 11.14 1.58
C GLY A 348 17.17 11.49 0.17
N GLY A 349 15.87 11.35 -0.04
CA GLY A 349 15.18 11.60 -1.31
C GLY A 349 14.36 12.87 -1.32
N ARG A 350 13.35 12.91 -2.20
CA ARG A 350 12.42 14.04 -2.35
C ARG A 350 10.99 13.61 -2.03
N LEU A 351 10.12 14.58 -1.75
CA LEU A 351 8.69 14.32 -1.81
C LEU A 351 8.31 13.94 -3.26
N TYR A 352 7.45 12.94 -3.40
CA TYR A 352 7.08 12.30 -4.67
C TYR A 352 8.22 11.58 -5.40
N ASP A 353 9.32 11.27 -4.70
CA ASP A 353 10.31 10.34 -5.24
C ASP A 353 9.74 8.92 -5.33
N CYS A 354 10.37 8.10 -6.15
CA CYS A 354 9.96 6.72 -6.38
C CYS A 354 10.92 5.77 -5.66
N VAL A 355 10.37 4.75 -5.00
CA VAL A 355 11.15 3.63 -4.49
C VAL A 355 10.88 2.43 -5.38
N PHE A 356 11.91 1.94 -6.05
CA PHE A 356 11.91 0.66 -6.75
C PHE A 356 13.06 -0.18 -6.18
N LYS A 357 12.81 -0.86 -5.07
CA LYS A 357 13.83 -1.65 -4.35
C LYS A 357 13.69 -3.14 -4.68
N TYR A 358 14.59 -3.66 -5.50
CA TYR A 358 14.62 -5.07 -5.87
C TYR A 358 15.76 -5.79 -5.16
N ASN A 359 15.46 -6.96 -4.58
CA ASN A 359 16.46 -7.83 -3.97
C ASN A 359 16.33 -9.21 -4.59
N GLU A 360 17.38 -9.63 -5.31
CA GLU A 360 17.52 -10.98 -5.83
C GLU A 360 18.13 -11.89 -4.76
N VAL A 361 17.54 -13.07 -4.53
CA VAL A 361 18.14 -14.12 -3.71
C VAL A 361 19.07 -14.94 -4.60
N GLN A 362 20.35 -14.97 -4.24
CA GLN A 362 21.32 -15.83 -4.92
C GLN A 362 20.97 -17.29 -4.63
N SER A 363 20.64 -18.02 -5.70
CA SER A 363 20.33 -19.45 -5.69
C SER A 363 21.57 -20.32 -5.58
#